data_AF-A0A3M2CJ84-F1
#
_entry.id   AF-A0A3M2CJ84-F1
#
_cell.length_a   1.000
_cell.length_b   1.000
_cell.length_c   1.000
_cell.angle_alpha   90.00
_cell.angle_beta   90.00
_cell.angle_gamma   90.00
#
_symmetry.space_group_name_H-M   'P 1'
#
loop_
_entity.id
_entity.type
_entity.pdbx_description
1 polymer ?
#
loop_
_entity_poly.entity_id
_entity_poly.type
_entity_poly.pdbx_seq_one_letter_code
_entity_poly.pdbx_strand_id
1 'polypeptide(L)'
;MKALHRQLHCFVLFAAFILAVLPYAARAQSPSPDSAGEGVGPVNVVCPVMTDEPVDPRFTTEYDGVTVGLCCRKCLTKFEADPTAYINDIAEFSTVGLDDPTAHVNASRLDDQHADHDHDPPAEEGKSHQESEGHQHHEDSSMSSSTSQDDGHDHATDHDSGSKLTVWIGKLHPPATHLPIGLLIGAAVAEIGMIFTRKDWFRHAAGFCLVLGTLGALGAATLGWFNGGVTFWDSDWVQATHRWLGTGTAALALVTLVLYLRMSRAKSGSHPAFWYRASLFFTTSLVGAAGFFGGALVYGINHYAW
;
A
#
# COMPACT_ATOMS: atom_id res chain seq x y z
N MET A 1 16.55 39.83 27.88
CA MET A 1 17.40 39.39 26.75
C MET A 1 17.68 37.87 26.72
N LYS A 2 18.15 37.24 27.81
CA LYS A 2 18.45 35.77 27.83
C LYS A 2 17.27 34.85 27.49
N ALA A 3 16.04 35.22 27.90
CA ALA A 3 14.84 34.45 27.56
C ALA A 3 14.45 34.57 26.08
N LEU A 4 14.59 35.76 25.49
CA LEU A 4 14.36 36.01 24.06
C LEU A 4 15.38 35.24 23.21
N HIS A 5 16.64 35.23 23.63
CA HIS A 5 17.71 34.48 22.96
C HIS A 5 17.50 32.96 22.98
N ARG A 6 16.96 32.43 24.08
CA ARG A 6 16.63 30.99 24.20
C ARG A 6 15.40 30.59 23.37
N GLN A 7 14.39 31.47 23.30
CA GLN A 7 13.21 31.28 22.45
C GLN A 7 13.58 31.37 20.96
N LEU A 8 14.46 32.31 20.60
CA LEU A 8 15.00 32.46 19.25
C LEU A 8 15.88 31.27 18.86
N HIS A 9 16.70 30.74 19.76
CA HIS A 9 17.45 29.49 19.51
C HIS A 9 16.52 28.29 19.31
N CYS A 10 15.48 28.11 20.13
CA CYS A 10 14.51 27.03 19.89
C CYS A 10 13.76 27.23 18.56
N PHE A 11 13.42 28.47 18.20
CA PHE A 11 12.77 28.80 16.93
C PHE A 11 13.69 28.59 15.73
N VAL A 12 14.97 28.94 15.82
CA VAL A 12 15.97 28.71 14.78
C VAL A 12 16.25 27.22 14.62
N LEU A 13 16.33 26.45 15.70
CA LEU A 13 16.48 24.99 15.62
C LEU A 13 15.22 24.30 15.07
N PHE A 14 14.04 24.80 15.41
CA PHE A 14 12.76 24.32 14.89
C PHE A 14 12.56 24.67 13.41
N ALA A 15 12.81 25.92 13.04
CA ALA A 15 12.76 26.38 11.66
C ALA A 15 13.86 25.72 10.81
N ALA A 16 15.07 25.49 11.34
CA ALA A 16 16.13 24.77 10.65
C ALA A 16 15.82 23.27 10.49
N PHE A 17 15.16 22.63 11.46
CA PHE A 17 14.69 21.25 11.31
C PHE A 17 13.58 21.16 10.25
N ILE A 18 12.63 22.09 10.26
CA ILE A 18 11.55 22.18 9.26
C ILE A 18 12.11 22.53 7.86
N LEU A 19 13.02 23.51 7.76
CA LEU A 19 13.70 23.92 6.52
C LEU A 19 14.79 22.93 6.05
N ALA A 20 15.22 21.97 6.87
CA ALA A 20 16.06 20.87 6.41
C ALA A 20 15.21 19.74 5.79
N VAL A 21 13.95 19.59 6.22
CA VAL A 21 13.02 18.57 5.72
C VAL A 21 12.20 19.08 4.52
N LEU A 22 11.82 20.37 4.48
CA LEU A 22 11.07 21.00 3.39
C LEU A 22 11.72 20.94 1.99
N PRO A 23 13.02 21.26 1.80
CA PRO A 23 13.66 21.20 0.49
C PRO A 23 13.89 19.77 0.02
N TYR A 24 13.69 18.76 0.88
CA TYR A 24 13.74 17.36 0.47
C TYR A 24 12.45 16.89 -0.23
N ALA A 25 11.30 17.42 0.19
CA ALA A 25 10.02 17.20 -0.50
C ALA A 25 9.95 17.93 -1.86
N ALA A 26 10.61 19.10 -1.97
CA ALA A 26 10.60 19.90 -3.20
C ALA A 26 11.61 19.43 -4.27
N ARG A 27 12.64 18.66 -3.90
CA ARG A 27 13.70 18.20 -4.83
C ARG A 27 13.39 16.89 -5.54
N ALA A 28 12.24 16.27 -5.24
CA ALA A 28 11.72 15.10 -5.95
C ALA A 28 10.71 15.46 -7.04
N GLN A 29 10.62 16.72 -7.46
CA GLN A 29 9.87 17.09 -8.66
C GLN A 29 10.79 16.94 -9.89
N SER A 30 10.79 15.75 -10.47
CA SER A 30 11.21 15.48 -11.84
C SER A 30 10.26 14.44 -12.45
N PRO A 31 9.98 14.57 -13.75
CA PRO A 31 8.71 15.06 -14.31
C PRO A 31 7.50 14.16 -14.02
N SER A 32 6.31 14.73 -14.19
CA SER A 32 5.03 14.01 -14.22
C SER A 32 5.06 12.79 -15.15
N PRO A 33 4.24 11.75 -14.92
CA PRO A 33 4.18 10.55 -15.76
C PRO A 33 3.53 10.80 -17.13
N ASP A 34 3.51 12.04 -17.62
CA ASP A 34 3.01 12.38 -18.95
C ASP A 34 4.01 12.00 -20.05
N SER A 35 5.20 11.50 -19.70
CA SER A 35 6.07 10.77 -20.62
C SER A 35 5.91 9.26 -20.41
N ALA A 36 4.70 8.76 -20.62
CA ALA A 36 4.52 7.38 -21.05
C ALA A 36 5.31 7.25 -22.35
N GLY A 37 6.41 6.50 -22.31
CA GLY A 37 6.93 5.91 -23.53
C GLY A 37 5.81 5.10 -24.16
N GLU A 38 5.66 5.21 -25.48
CA GLU A 38 4.89 4.28 -26.29
C GLU A 38 5.45 2.86 -26.09
N GLY A 39 5.01 2.21 -25.02
CA GLY A 39 5.17 0.79 -24.74
C GLY A 39 3.78 0.17 -24.84
N VAL A 40 3.70 -0.94 -25.57
CA VAL A 40 2.47 -1.71 -25.80
C VAL A 40 1.65 -1.80 -24.51
N GLY A 41 0.39 -1.36 -24.56
CA GLY A 41 -0.51 -1.38 -23.41
C GLY A 41 -0.72 -2.81 -22.86
N PRO A 42 -1.29 -2.95 -21.65
CA PRO A 42 -1.49 -4.26 -21.05
C PRO A 42 -2.36 -5.15 -21.95
N VAL A 43 -2.02 -6.44 -22.03
CA VAL A 43 -2.70 -7.42 -22.89
C VAL A 43 -4.14 -7.70 -22.46
N ASN A 44 -4.50 -7.31 -21.25
CA ASN A 44 -5.80 -7.52 -20.65
C ASN A 44 -6.49 -6.19 -20.27
N VAL A 45 -7.82 -6.19 -20.39
CA VAL A 45 -8.70 -5.05 -20.05
C VAL A 45 -9.40 -5.22 -18.71
N VAL A 46 -9.45 -6.45 -18.18
CA VAL A 46 -10.03 -6.82 -16.88
C VAL A 46 -8.95 -7.42 -16.00
N CYS A 47 -8.98 -7.11 -14.71
CA CYS A 47 -7.98 -7.58 -13.76
C CYS A 47 -8.10 -9.11 -13.54
N PRO A 48 -7.02 -9.89 -13.71
CA PRO A 48 -7.06 -11.35 -13.53
C PRO A 48 -7.20 -11.76 -12.06
N VAL A 49 -6.90 -10.86 -11.11
CA VAL A 49 -7.07 -11.12 -9.67
C VAL A 49 -8.48 -10.75 -9.18
N MET A 50 -9.14 -9.81 -9.87
CA MET A 50 -10.49 -9.32 -9.58
C MET A 50 -11.23 -9.18 -10.91
N THR A 51 -11.88 -10.25 -11.34
CA THR A 51 -12.43 -10.42 -12.69
C THR A 51 -13.64 -9.53 -13.02
N ASP A 52 -14.06 -8.70 -12.07
CA ASP A 52 -15.14 -7.71 -12.19
C ASP A 52 -14.63 -6.26 -12.33
N GLU A 53 -13.32 -6.03 -12.15
CA GLU A 53 -12.74 -4.68 -12.13
C GLU A 53 -11.86 -4.42 -13.37
N PRO A 54 -11.96 -3.23 -14.00
CA PRO A 54 -11.11 -2.87 -15.12
C PRO A 54 -9.65 -2.70 -14.70
N VAL A 55 -8.74 -2.92 -15.65
CA VAL A 55 -7.31 -2.69 -15.46
C VAL A 55 -7.01 -1.21 -15.28
N ASP A 56 -6.11 -0.91 -14.35
CA ASP A 56 -5.53 0.42 -14.17
C ASP A 56 -4.12 0.42 -14.78
N PRO A 57 -3.84 1.26 -15.80
CA PRO A 57 -2.54 1.33 -16.48
C PRO A 57 -1.35 1.61 -15.56
N ARG A 58 -1.58 2.02 -14.31
CA ARG A 58 -0.54 2.28 -13.30
C ARG A 58 -0.06 1.01 -12.60
N PHE A 59 -0.81 -0.08 -12.65
CA PHE A 59 -0.47 -1.34 -12.00
C PHE A 59 -0.29 -2.41 -13.08
N THR A 60 0.88 -2.40 -13.71
CA THR A 60 1.27 -3.41 -14.71
C THR A 60 2.48 -4.19 -14.23
N THR A 61 2.61 -5.43 -14.66
CA THR A 61 3.81 -6.25 -14.49
C THR A 61 4.10 -6.99 -15.78
N GLU A 62 5.37 -7.32 -16.04
CA GLU A 62 5.71 -8.26 -17.10
C GLU A 62 5.58 -9.69 -16.58
N TYR A 63 4.95 -10.54 -17.39
CA TYR A 63 4.90 -11.98 -17.17
C TYR A 63 5.03 -12.65 -18.53
N ASP A 64 6.00 -13.57 -18.65
CA ASP A 64 6.29 -14.32 -19.89
C ASP A 64 6.41 -13.43 -21.16
N GLY A 65 7.06 -12.27 -21.01
CA GLY A 65 7.31 -11.34 -22.11
C GLY A 65 6.11 -10.47 -22.51
N VAL A 66 4.97 -10.58 -21.82
CA VAL A 66 3.80 -9.71 -22.05
C VAL A 66 3.49 -8.86 -20.82
N THR A 67 2.95 -7.66 -21.07
CA THR A 67 2.55 -6.74 -20.01
C THR A 67 1.14 -7.09 -19.53
N VAL A 68 1.02 -7.53 -18.29
CA VAL A 68 -0.26 -7.79 -17.62
C VAL A 68 -0.64 -6.59 -16.77
N GLY A 69 -1.88 -6.12 -16.91
CA GLY A 69 -2.44 -5.03 -16.12
C GLY A 69 -3.37 -5.50 -14.99
N LEU A 70 -3.38 -4.76 -13.89
CA LEU A 70 -4.11 -5.06 -12.66
C LEU A 70 -4.93 -3.83 -12.22
N CYS A 71 -6.03 -4.05 -11.48
CA CYS A 71 -6.88 -2.95 -11.02
C CYS A 71 -6.33 -2.16 -9.82
N CYS A 72 -5.43 -2.76 -9.02
CA CYS A 72 -4.86 -2.09 -7.84
C CYS A 72 -3.54 -2.72 -7.37
N ARG A 73 -2.84 -2.01 -6.45
CA ARG A 73 -1.58 -2.47 -5.83
C ARG A 73 -1.70 -3.85 -5.16
N LYS A 74 -2.82 -4.14 -4.49
CA LYS A 74 -3.02 -5.44 -3.82
C LYS A 74 -3.10 -6.58 -4.83
N CYS A 75 -3.73 -6.34 -5.98
CA CYS A 75 -3.82 -7.30 -7.07
C CYS A 75 -2.45 -7.52 -7.71
N LEU A 76 -1.67 -6.46 -7.93
CA LEU A 76 -0.28 -6.56 -8.39
C LEU A 76 0.56 -7.44 -7.44
N THR A 77 0.54 -7.18 -6.13
CA THR A 77 1.29 -7.98 -5.16
C THR A 77 0.83 -9.44 -5.11
N LYS A 78 -0.47 -9.71 -5.25
CA LYS A 78 -0.99 -11.08 -5.31
C LYS A 78 -0.54 -11.80 -6.58
N PHE A 79 -0.58 -11.09 -7.72
CA PHE A 79 -0.16 -11.63 -9.00
C PHE A 79 1.35 -11.92 -9.02
N GLU A 80 2.20 -11.02 -8.51
CA GLU A 80 3.65 -11.27 -8.41
C GLU A 80 4.01 -12.43 -7.48
N ALA A 81 3.19 -12.68 -6.45
CA ALA A 81 3.42 -13.76 -5.48
C ALA A 81 3.07 -15.15 -6.03
N ASP A 82 2.03 -15.25 -6.86
CA ASP A 82 1.63 -16.49 -7.53
C ASP A 82 0.96 -16.17 -8.88
N PRO A 83 1.75 -15.91 -9.94
CA PRO A 83 1.20 -15.54 -11.24
C PRO A 83 0.37 -16.68 -11.85
N THR A 84 0.83 -17.92 -11.66
CA THR A 84 0.22 -19.13 -12.21
C THR A 84 -1.22 -19.35 -11.76
N ALA A 85 -1.60 -18.84 -10.58
CA ALA A 85 -2.98 -18.90 -10.10
C ALA A 85 -3.96 -18.03 -10.90
N TYR A 86 -3.47 -17.01 -11.63
CA TYR A 86 -4.32 -15.98 -12.26
C TYR A 86 -4.14 -15.88 -13.79
N ILE A 87 -3.18 -16.60 -14.39
CA ILE A 87 -2.91 -16.53 -15.84
C ILE A 87 -4.03 -17.07 -16.70
N ASN A 88 -4.84 -18.01 -16.20
CA ASN A 88 -5.92 -18.63 -16.97
C ASN A 88 -7.04 -17.62 -17.30
N ASP A 89 -7.12 -16.53 -16.54
CA ASP A 89 -8.07 -15.43 -16.75
C ASP A 89 -7.54 -14.38 -17.76
N ILE A 90 -6.37 -14.61 -18.36
CA ILE A 90 -5.77 -13.77 -19.39
C ILE A 90 -5.79 -14.54 -20.71
N ALA A 91 -6.55 -14.03 -21.68
CA ALA A 91 -6.78 -14.70 -22.97
C ALA A 91 -5.50 -15.10 -23.73
N GLU A 92 -4.40 -14.34 -23.58
CA GLU A 92 -3.10 -14.61 -24.20
C GLU A 92 -2.46 -15.92 -23.69
N PHE A 93 -2.74 -16.32 -22.45
CA PHE A 93 -2.17 -17.50 -21.81
C PHE A 93 -3.11 -18.70 -21.78
N SER A 94 -4.37 -18.50 -22.13
CA SER A 94 -5.37 -19.57 -22.13
C SER A 94 -5.18 -20.60 -23.28
N THR A 95 -4.27 -20.38 -24.23
CA THR A 95 -4.07 -21.29 -25.40
C THR A 95 -2.82 -22.17 -25.36
N VAL A 96 -2.00 -22.13 -24.30
CA VAL A 96 -0.85 -23.04 -24.19
C VAL A 96 -1.29 -24.31 -23.45
N GLY A 97 -1.87 -25.23 -24.20
CA GLY A 97 -2.26 -26.52 -23.66
C GLY A 97 -2.87 -27.48 -24.66
N LEU A 98 -2.19 -27.76 -25.79
CA LEU A 98 -2.32 -29.01 -26.56
C LEU A 98 -1.15 -29.17 -27.55
N ASP A 99 0.00 -29.66 -27.09
CA ASP A 99 1.01 -30.31 -27.96
C ASP A 99 1.45 -31.62 -27.27
N ASP A 100 0.70 -32.70 -27.49
CA ASP A 100 1.16 -34.07 -27.23
C ASP A 100 1.57 -34.72 -28.56
N PRO A 101 2.87 -34.99 -28.81
CA PRO A 101 3.36 -35.55 -30.06
C PRO A 101 3.47 -37.08 -29.99
N THR A 102 2.36 -37.82 -29.83
CA THR A 102 2.35 -39.27 -30.11
C THR A 102 1.00 -39.79 -30.63
N ALA A 103 0.73 -39.65 -31.93
CA ALA A 103 -0.24 -40.51 -32.61
C ALA A 103 0.20 -40.84 -34.04
N HIS A 104 0.17 -42.13 -34.32
CA HIS A 104 0.85 -42.79 -35.41
C HIS A 104 0.27 -42.53 -36.81
N VAL A 105 1.19 -42.41 -37.76
CA VAL A 105 1.14 -42.84 -39.17
C VAL A 105 -0.06 -43.73 -39.53
N ASN A 106 -0.84 -43.29 -40.52
CA ASN A 106 -1.20 -44.13 -41.67
C ASN A 106 -1.59 -43.29 -42.87
N ALA A 107 -0.66 -43.20 -43.81
CA ALA A 107 -0.91 -42.74 -45.17
C ALA A 107 -1.51 -43.89 -45.98
N SER A 108 -2.76 -43.75 -46.39
CA SER A 108 -3.33 -44.51 -47.50
C SER A 108 -4.38 -43.67 -48.22
N ARG A 109 -3.90 -42.99 -49.28
CA ARG A 109 -4.44 -42.98 -50.64
C ARG A 109 -5.98 -43.05 -50.78
N LEU A 110 -6.56 -42.02 -51.40
CA LEU A 110 -7.26 -42.08 -52.70
C LEU A 110 -7.95 -40.74 -53.00
N ASP A 111 -7.43 -40.10 -54.05
CA ASP A 111 -8.05 -39.37 -55.16
C ASP A 111 -9.54 -38.92 -55.13
N ASP A 112 -9.71 -37.75 -55.74
CA ASP A 112 -10.81 -37.31 -56.61
C ASP A 112 -12.10 -36.66 -56.05
N GLN A 113 -12.24 -35.39 -56.48
CA GLN A 113 -13.40 -34.78 -57.16
C GLN A 113 -14.63 -34.24 -56.39
N HIS A 114 -14.75 -32.91 -56.57
CA HIS A 114 -15.91 -32.13 -57.02
C HIS A 114 -17.18 -31.93 -56.17
N ALA A 115 -17.58 -30.64 -56.23
CA ALA A 115 -18.93 -30.08 -56.32
C ALA A 115 -19.68 -29.73 -55.03
N ASP A 116 -19.80 -28.41 -54.84
CA ASP A 116 -20.99 -27.62 -54.54
C ASP A 116 -22.13 -28.30 -53.77
N HIS A 117 -22.57 -27.69 -52.67
CA HIS A 117 -23.91 -27.09 -52.58
C HIS A 117 -24.11 -26.37 -51.23
N ASP A 118 -24.68 -25.17 -51.32
CA ASP A 118 -25.14 -24.30 -50.24
C ASP A 118 -26.21 -24.98 -49.34
N HIS A 119 -26.16 -24.74 -48.02
CA HIS A 119 -27.30 -24.29 -47.22
C HIS A 119 -26.90 -23.94 -45.78
N ASP A 120 -27.43 -22.82 -45.31
CA ASP A 120 -27.39 -22.26 -43.95
C ASP A 120 -28.82 -22.41 -43.33
N PRO A 121 -29.13 -21.99 -42.08
CA PRO A 121 -28.89 -22.55 -40.72
C PRO A 121 -30.27 -22.90 -40.04
N PRO A 122 -30.59 -22.74 -38.72
CA PRO A 122 -29.88 -22.68 -37.41
C PRO A 122 -30.51 -23.59 -36.29
N ALA A 123 -30.17 -23.32 -35.00
CA ALA A 123 -30.86 -23.65 -33.72
C ALA A 123 -30.37 -24.92 -32.97
N GLU A 124 -29.70 -24.82 -31.80
CA GLU A 124 -30.15 -24.49 -30.41
C GLU A 124 -30.63 -25.70 -29.59
N GLU A 125 -30.25 -25.67 -28.30
CA GLU A 125 -30.68 -26.47 -27.12
C GLU A 125 -30.10 -27.87 -26.84
N GLY A 126 -29.44 -27.99 -25.68
CA GLY A 126 -30.03 -28.80 -24.59
C GLY A 126 -29.26 -30.00 -24.00
N LYS A 127 -28.64 -29.76 -22.84
CA LYS A 127 -28.67 -30.59 -21.59
C LYS A 127 -27.97 -31.97 -21.47
N SER A 128 -27.19 -32.02 -20.37
CA SER A 128 -27.16 -33.00 -19.27
C SER A 128 -26.36 -34.31 -19.34
N HIS A 129 -25.41 -34.40 -18.40
CA HIS A 129 -25.12 -35.47 -17.41
C HIS A 129 -25.12 -36.96 -17.86
N GLN A 130 -23.98 -37.65 -17.63
CA GLN A 130 -23.78 -38.62 -16.53
C GLN A 130 -22.80 -39.77 -16.90
N GLU A 131 -21.66 -39.81 -16.20
CA GLU A 131 -21.03 -40.95 -15.49
C GLU A 131 -20.98 -42.37 -16.12
N SER A 132 -19.76 -42.91 -16.30
CA SER A 132 -19.44 -44.35 -16.14
C SER A 132 -17.92 -44.54 -15.96
N GLU A 133 -17.46 -44.87 -14.76
CA GLU A 133 -16.99 -46.22 -14.36
C GLU A 133 -15.68 -46.74 -14.99
N GLY A 134 -14.64 -46.80 -14.14
CA GLY A 134 -13.76 -47.96 -13.97
C GLY A 134 -12.61 -48.17 -14.96
N HIS A 135 -11.37 -48.22 -14.46
CA HIS A 135 -10.58 -49.46 -14.39
C HIS A 135 -9.26 -49.26 -13.62
N GLN A 136 -8.94 -50.25 -12.80
CA GLN A 136 -7.74 -50.42 -11.99
C GLN A 136 -6.60 -51.10 -12.77
N HIS A 137 -5.42 -51.12 -12.14
CA HIS A 137 -4.20 -51.90 -12.41
C HIS A 137 -3.21 -51.31 -13.43
N HIS A 138 -2.00 -50.95 -12.98
CA HIS A 138 -0.91 -51.90 -12.73
C HIS A 138 0.26 -51.22 -12.00
N GLU A 139 0.64 -51.81 -10.88
CA GLU A 139 1.99 -51.70 -10.32
C GLU A 139 2.96 -52.40 -11.27
N ASP A 140 4.12 -51.79 -11.55
CA ASP A 140 5.34 -52.58 -11.50
C ASP A 140 6.55 -51.74 -11.11
N SER A 141 7.38 -52.40 -10.31
CA SER A 141 8.51 -51.86 -9.58
C SER A 141 9.79 -52.17 -10.34
N SER A 142 10.72 -51.22 -10.47
CA SER A 142 12.14 -51.58 -10.48
C SER A 142 13.02 -50.43 -10.04
N MET A 143 13.67 -50.66 -8.90
CA MET A 143 14.63 -49.83 -8.19
C MET A 143 15.91 -49.57 -8.98
N SER A 144 16.50 -48.40 -8.76
CA SER A 144 17.96 -48.23 -8.78
C SER A 144 18.35 -47.19 -7.73
N SER A 145 19.07 -47.69 -6.74
CA SER A 145 19.53 -47.09 -5.48
C SER A 145 20.71 -46.12 -5.63
N SER A 146 20.70 -45.05 -4.83
CA SER A 146 21.92 -44.51 -4.22
C SER A 146 21.64 -43.83 -2.87
N THR A 147 21.89 -44.59 -1.80
CA THR A 147 22.69 -44.22 -0.63
C THR A 147 22.30 -42.99 0.21
N SER A 148 21.49 -43.28 1.24
CA SER A 148 21.64 -42.92 2.66
C SER A 148 22.45 -41.66 3.07
N GLN A 149 21.71 -40.71 3.63
CA GLN A 149 22.10 -39.96 4.84
C GLN A 149 20.81 -39.52 5.56
N ASP A 150 20.38 -40.37 6.49
CA ASP A 150 19.53 -40.00 7.62
C ASP A 150 20.47 -39.73 8.81
N ASP A 151 20.10 -38.73 9.61
CA ASP A 151 20.61 -38.31 10.93
C ASP A 151 20.84 -36.80 10.98
N GLY A 152 19.83 -36.09 11.47
CA GLY A 152 19.94 -34.66 11.77
C GLY A 152 18.60 -33.95 11.92
N HIS A 153 17.65 -34.52 12.66
CA HIS A 153 16.77 -33.67 13.45
C HIS A 153 17.65 -32.83 14.36
N ASP A 154 17.52 -31.49 14.25
CA ASP A 154 17.76 -30.47 15.28
C ASP A 154 18.06 -29.11 14.63
N HIS A 155 17.02 -28.42 14.14
CA HIS A 155 17.11 -26.97 14.01
C HIS A 155 15.90 -26.32 14.70
N ALA A 156 16.10 -26.07 15.99
CA ALA A 156 15.39 -25.06 16.74
C ALA A 156 15.34 -23.75 15.93
N THR A 157 14.14 -23.32 15.54
CA THR A 157 13.92 -22.00 14.95
C THR A 157 12.92 -21.23 15.80
N ASP A 158 13.37 -20.82 16.98
CA ASP A 158 12.72 -19.76 17.78
C ASP A 158 12.90 -18.36 17.14
N HIS A 159 12.75 -18.25 15.81
CA HIS A 159 12.86 -16.99 15.06
C HIS A 159 11.60 -16.63 14.25
N ASP A 160 10.56 -17.44 14.28
CA ASP A 160 9.36 -17.25 13.46
C ASP A 160 8.29 -16.33 14.11
N SER A 161 8.24 -16.25 15.44
CA SER A 161 7.25 -15.42 16.14
C SER A 161 7.49 -13.92 15.96
N GLY A 162 8.76 -13.48 15.90
CA GLY A 162 9.12 -12.07 15.84
C GLY A 162 8.79 -11.40 14.51
N SER A 163 9.05 -12.09 13.39
CA SER A 163 8.73 -11.61 12.04
C SER A 163 7.23 -11.64 11.76
N LYS A 164 6.53 -12.67 12.24
CA LYS A 164 5.06 -12.76 12.13
C LYS A 164 4.36 -11.67 12.95
N LEU A 165 4.87 -11.37 14.14
CA LEU A 165 4.32 -10.33 15.01
C LEU A 165 4.52 -8.93 14.42
N THR A 166 5.71 -8.60 13.88
CA THR A 166 5.95 -7.29 13.27
C THR A 166 5.08 -7.05 12.03
N VAL A 167 4.90 -8.08 11.19
CA VAL A 167 4.01 -8.02 10.02
C VAL A 167 2.54 -7.89 10.42
N TRP A 168 2.09 -8.61 11.45
CA TRP A 168 0.72 -8.51 11.96
C TRP A 168 0.44 -7.14 12.59
N ILE A 169 1.37 -6.62 13.40
CA ILE A 169 1.30 -5.30 14.01
C ILE A 169 1.32 -4.20 12.95
N GLY A 170 2.15 -4.31 11.91
CA GLY A 170 2.21 -3.34 10.80
C GLY A 170 0.87 -3.16 10.08
N LYS A 171 0.10 -4.25 9.90
CA LYS A 171 -1.24 -4.20 9.29
C LYS A 171 -2.25 -3.35 10.07
N LEU A 172 -1.98 -3.06 11.35
CA LEU A 172 -2.81 -2.17 12.16
C LEU A 172 -2.53 -0.68 11.91
N HIS A 173 -1.56 -0.34 11.06
CA HIS A 173 -1.26 1.06 10.75
C HIS A 173 -2.48 1.83 10.19
N PRO A 174 -3.17 1.39 9.11
CA PRO A 174 -4.32 2.11 8.58
C PRO A 174 -5.47 2.36 9.58
N PRO A 175 -5.88 1.41 10.44
CA PRO A 175 -6.87 1.72 11.47
C PRO A 175 -6.30 2.62 12.58
N ALA A 176 -5.04 2.44 12.97
CA ALA A 176 -4.43 3.22 14.05
C ALA A 176 -4.19 4.69 13.70
N THR A 177 -4.12 5.07 12.42
CA THR A 177 -3.93 6.47 12.00
C THR A 177 -5.16 7.34 12.24
N HIS A 178 -6.37 6.78 12.28
CA HIS A 178 -7.61 7.56 12.43
C HIS A 178 -7.73 8.23 13.80
N LEU A 179 -7.28 7.55 14.86
CA LEU A 179 -7.32 8.05 16.23
C LEU A 179 -6.53 9.37 16.40
N PRO A 180 -5.23 9.44 16.06
CA PRO A 180 -4.48 10.69 16.17
C PRO A 180 -4.98 11.77 15.20
N ILE A 181 -5.45 11.41 14.00
CA ILE A 181 -6.03 12.38 13.06
C ILE A 181 -7.20 13.13 13.71
N GLY A 182 -8.19 12.40 14.21
CA GLY A 182 -9.37 12.98 14.85
C GLY A 182 -9.03 13.77 16.11
N LEU A 183 -8.11 13.27 16.94
CA LEU A 183 -7.73 13.94 18.18
C LEU A 183 -6.92 15.22 17.95
N LEU A 184 -5.99 15.25 17.00
CA LEU A 184 -5.22 16.46 16.71
C LEU A 184 -6.09 17.56 16.06
N ILE A 185 -7.01 17.18 15.16
CA ILE A 185 -8.03 18.10 14.63
C ILE A 185 -8.94 18.58 15.77
N GLY A 186 -9.39 17.69 16.64
CA GLY A 186 -10.20 18.03 17.82
C GLY A 186 -9.49 19.00 18.77
N ALA A 187 -8.18 18.84 18.97
CA ALA A 187 -7.38 19.77 19.76
C ALA A 187 -7.35 21.17 19.12
N ALA A 188 -7.20 21.26 17.79
CA ALA A 188 -7.25 22.53 17.07
C ALA A 188 -8.64 23.18 17.17
N VAL A 189 -9.73 22.41 17.01
CA VAL A 189 -11.11 22.91 17.17
C VAL A 189 -11.35 23.41 18.60
N ALA A 190 -10.91 22.66 19.61
CA ALA A 190 -11.03 23.07 21.00
C ALA A 190 -10.22 24.34 21.29
N GLU A 191 -9.01 24.48 20.74
CA GLU A 191 -8.20 25.70 20.89
C GLU A 191 -8.87 26.92 20.21
N ILE A 192 -9.49 26.73 19.04
CA ILE A 192 -10.33 27.76 18.41
C ILE A 192 -11.49 28.15 19.34
N GLY A 193 -12.18 27.17 19.91
CA GLY A 193 -13.24 27.40 20.90
C GLY A 193 -12.76 28.16 22.14
N MET A 194 -11.54 27.89 22.60
CA MET A 194 -10.92 28.63 23.70
C MET A 194 -10.61 30.07 23.30
N ILE A 195 -10.11 30.33 22.09
CA ILE A 195 -9.83 31.69 21.61
C ILE A 195 -11.10 32.55 21.61
N PHE A 196 -12.23 31.99 21.15
CA PHE A 196 -13.49 32.72 21.06
C PHE A 196 -14.22 32.85 22.39
N THR A 197 -14.31 31.78 23.17
CA THR A 197 -15.14 31.77 24.39
C THR A 197 -14.37 32.10 25.66
N ARG A 198 -13.04 31.95 25.65
CA ARG A 198 -12.13 32.07 26.79
C ARG A 198 -12.51 31.22 28.01
N LYS A 199 -13.30 30.16 27.80
CA LYS A 199 -13.72 29.24 28.86
C LYS A 199 -12.70 28.12 29.04
N ASP A 200 -12.42 27.74 30.29
CA ASP A 200 -11.36 26.78 30.63
C ASP A 200 -11.64 25.34 30.22
N TRP A 201 -12.91 24.94 30.10
CA TRP A 201 -13.29 23.61 29.59
C TRP A 201 -12.70 23.30 28.19
N PHE A 202 -12.59 24.29 27.30
CA PHE A 202 -11.96 24.12 25.99
C PHE A 202 -10.46 23.92 26.10
N ARG A 203 -9.82 24.55 27.09
CA ARG A 203 -8.38 24.36 27.35
C ARG A 203 -8.09 22.95 27.85
N HIS A 204 -8.94 22.42 28.73
CA HIS A 204 -8.84 21.02 29.18
C HIS A 204 -9.10 20.04 28.04
N ALA A 205 -10.12 20.29 27.21
CA ALA A 205 -10.41 19.48 26.03
C ALA A 205 -9.24 19.48 25.04
N ALA A 206 -8.69 20.66 24.70
CA ALA A 206 -7.53 20.78 23.82
C ALA A 206 -6.32 20.02 24.37
N GLY A 207 -6.05 20.14 25.67
CA GLY A 207 -4.97 19.41 26.33
C GLY A 207 -5.16 17.89 26.29
N PHE A 208 -6.36 17.39 26.61
CA PHE A 208 -6.67 15.97 26.57
C PHE A 208 -6.51 15.39 25.15
N CYS A 209 -7.13 16.06 24.16
CA CYS A 209 -7.03 15.66 22.76
C CYS A 209 -5.58 15.69 22.25
N LEU A 210 -4.80 16.72 22.62
CA LEU A 210 -3.39 16.80 22.22
C LEU A 210 -2.56 15.68 22.83
N VAL A 211 -2.73 15.35 24.10
CA VAL A 211 -1.96 14.26 24.75
C VAL A 211 -2.26 12.93 24.08
N LEU A 212 -3.53 12.56 23.96
CA LEU A 212 -3.92 11.29 23.33
C LEU A 212 -3.58 11.27 21.83
N GLY A 213 -3.74 12.40 21.15
CA GLY A 213 -3.38 12.55 19.73
C GLY A 213 -1.89 12.36 19.49
N THR A 214 -1.04 12.94 20.34
CA THR A 214 0.42 12.74 20.26
C THR A 214 0.81 11.29 20.54
N LEU A 215 0.25 10.64 21.57
CA LEU A 215 0.51 9.23 21.85
C LEU A 215 0.07 8.33 20.69
N GLY A 216 -1.12 8.58 20.14
CA GLY A 216 -1.63 7.89 18.96
C GLY A 216 -0.74 8.10 17.73
N ALA A 217 -0.23 9.31 17.50
CA ALA A 217 0.62 9.62 16.36
C ALA A 217 1.97 8.90 16.44
N LEU A 218 2.57 8.82 17.64
CA LEU A 218 3.77 8.04 17.87
C LEU A 218 3.54 6.55 17.62
N GLY A 219 2.41 6.01 18.10
CA GLY A 219 1.99 4.64 17.80
C GLY A 219 1.84 4.41 16.30
N ALA A 220 1.03 5.22 15.63
CA ALA A 220 0.77 5.11 14.20
C ALA A 220 2.05 5.22 13.35
N ALA A 221 2.95 6.15 13.68
CA ALA A 221 4.25 6.27 13.01
C ALA A 221 5.09 5.00 13.20
N THR A 222 5.16 4.47 14.42
CA THR A 222 5.89 3.23 14.73
C THR A 222 5.34 2.05 13.93
N LEU A 223 4.01 1.89 13.92
CA LEU A 223 3.33 0.86 13.11
C LEU A 223 3.59 1.04 11.61
N GLY A 224 3.67 2.29 11.15
CA GLY A 224 3.98 2.62 9.75
C GLY A 224 5.38 2.17 9.35
N TRP A 225 6.38 2.37 10.21
CA TRP A 225 7.75 1.88 9.99
C TRP A 225 7.83 0.35 9.99
N PHE A 226 7.01 -0.33 10.78
CA PHE A 226 6.90 -1.79 10.72
C PHE A 226 6.19 -2.28 9.45
N ASN A 227 5.17 -1.55 8.97
CA ASN A 227 4.43 -1.91 7.77
C ASN A 227 5.19 -1.63 6.47
N GLY A 228 5.89 -0.50 6.38
CA GLY A 228 6.61 -0.07 5.18
C GLY A 228 8.08 -0.54 5.11
N GLY A 229 8.55 -1.30 6.10
CA GLY A 229 9.96 -1.66 6.25
C GLY A 229 10.85 -0.48 6.65
N VAL A 230 12.09 -0.76 7.07
CA VAL A 230 13.05 0.27 7.46
C VAL A 230 13.92 0.65 6.25
N THR A 231 13.33 1.44 5.35
CA THR A 231 14.02 2.03 4.19
C THR A 231 14.11 3.55 4.37
N PHE A 232 15.26 4.12 4.01
CA PHE A 232 15.44 5.58 4.03
C PHE A 232 14.98 6.24 2.72
N TRP A 233 15.01 5.48 1.62
CA TRP A 233 14.69 5.91 0.28
C TRP A 233 13.65 4.96 -0.29
N ASP A 234 12.45 5.47 -0.59
CA ASP A 234 11.43 4.73 -1.32
C ASP A 234 11.49 5.17 -2.80
N SER A 235 11.43 4.21 -3.72
CA SER A 235 11.42 4.49 -5.17
C SER A 235 10.13 5.20 -5.60
N ASP A 236 9.02 4.90 -4.91
CA ASP A 236 7.75 5.59 -5.10
C ASP A 236 7.71 6.88 -4.28
N TRP A 237 7.60 8.02 -4.97
CA TRP A 237 7.64 9.33 -4.34
C TRP A 237 6.44 9.61 -3.44
N VAL A 238 5.28 9.01 -3.72
CA VAL A 238 4.06 9.13 -2.90
C VAL A 238 4.29 8.45 -1.55
N GLN A 239 4.85 7.23 -1.56
CA GLN A 239 5.24 6.50 -0.37
C GLN A 239 6.32 7.22 0.43
N ALA A 240 7.38 7.70 -0.24
CA ALA A 240 8.43 8.49 0.40
C ALA A 240 7.83 9.72 1.12
N THR A 241 6.97 10.46 0.41
CA THR A 241 6.32 11.66 0.94
C THR A 241 5.45 11.31 2.15
N HIS A 242 4.58 10.30 2.04
CA HIS A 242 3.71 9.87 3.14
C HIS A 242 4.51 9.47 4.39
N ARG A 243 5.58 8.68 4.23
CA ARG A 243 6.44 8.21 5.32
C ARG A 243 7.08 9.36 6.10
N TRP A 244 7.72 10.29 5.39
CA TRP A 244 8.41 11.42 6.01
C TRP A 244 7.44 12.42 6.61
N LEU A 245 6.32 12.68 5.93
CA LEU A 245 5.29 13.57 6.44
C LEU A 245 4.62 13.01 7.70
N GLY A 246 4.33 11.71 7.75
CA GLY A 246 3.80 11.03 8.94
C GLY A 246 4.77 11.08 10.12
N THR A 247 6.04 10.75 9.89
CA THR A 247 7.09 10.79 10.93
C THR A 247 7.33 12.22 11.43
N GLY A 248 7.38 13.19 10.51
CA GLY A 248 7.52 14.61 10.85
C GLY A 248 6.33 15.14 11.66
N THR A 249 5.11 14.70 11.33
CA THR A 249 3.90 15.05 12.08
C THR A 249 3.94 14.50 13.51
N ALA A 250 4.38 13.26 13.71
CA ALA A 250 4.52 12.67 15.05
C ALA A 250 5.56 13.43 15.90
N ALA A 251 6.71 13.77 15.32
CA ALA A 251 7.74 14.57 15.99
C ALA A 251 7.23 15.98 16.34
N LEU A 252 6.53 16.62 15.41
CA LEU A 252 5.96 17.94 15.62
C LEU A 252 4.84 17.93 16.67
N ALA A 253 4.01 16.88 16.71
CA ALA A 253 2.99 16.72 17.75
C ALA A 253 3.61 16.65 19.16
N LEU A 254 4.78 16.03 19.30
CA LEU A 254 5.54 16.04 20.55
C LEU A 254 6.06 17.44 20.90
N VAL A 255 6.58 18.18 19.92
CA VAL A 255 6.98 19.59 20.11
C VAL A 255 5.80 20.45 20.53
N THR A 256 4.65 20.30 19.88
CA THR A 256 3.40 21.00 20.21
C THR A 256 2.94 20.67 21.63
N LEU A 257 3.05 19.42 22.06
CA LEU A 257 2.77 19.01 23.44
C LEU A 257 3.72 19.70 24.44
N VAL A 258 5.02 19.77 24.13
CA VAL A 258 5.99 20.49 24.98
C VAL A 258 5.65 21.98 25.06
N LEU A 259 5.27 22.61 23.94
CA LEU A 259 4.84 24.01 23.91
C LEU A 259 3.55 24.23 24.71
N TYR A 260 2.59 23.31 24.63
CA TYR A 260 1.38 23.32 25.45
C TYR A 260 1.70 23.25 26.95
N LEU A 261 2.60 22.36 27.36
CA LEU A 261 3.03 22.24 28.77
C LEU A 261 3.78 23.50 29.25
N ARG A 262 4.62 24.09 28.39
CA ARG A 262 5.32 25.36 28.69
C ARG A 262 4.34 26.51 28.85
N MET A 263 3.37 26.63 27.94
CA MET A 263 2.30 27.64 28.02
C MET A 263 1.47 27.45 29.29
N SER A 264 1.09 26.22 29.62
CA SER A 264 0.25 25.90 30.79
C SER A 264 0.92 26.24 32.12
N ARG A 265 2.26 26.29 32.17
CA ARG A 265 3.06 26.69 33.33
C ARG A 265 3.50 28.15 33.31
N ALA A 266 3.24 28.88 32.22
CA ALA A 266 3.73 30.24 32.06
C ALA A 266 2.91 31.23 32.90
N LYS A 267 3.61 32.19 33.54
CA LYS A 267 2.94 33.32 34.21
C LYS A 267 2.35 34.28 33.18
N SER A 268 1.24 34.94 33.56
CA SER A 268 0.52 35.92 32.75
C SER A 268 1.47 36.98 32.17
N GLY A 269 1.38 37.26 30.85
CA GLY A 269 2.17 38.28 30.16
C GLY A 269 3.32 37.80 29.27
N SER A 270 3.45 36.49 29.01
CA SER A 270 4.45 35.94 28.10
C SER A 270 3.86 35.56 26.72
N HIS A 271 4.71 35.39 25.70
CA HIS A 271 4.30 34.96 24.34
C HIS A 271 4.17 33.41 24.10
N PRO A 272 4.16 32.48 25.08
CA PRO A 272 4.18 31.04 24.76
C PRO A 272 2.86 30.54 24.17
N ALA A 273 1.74 31.23 24.39
CA ALA A 273 0.46 30.85 23.81
C ALA A 273 0.43 31.02 22.28
N PHE A 274 1.11 32.05 21.75
CA PHE A 274 1.22 32.25 20.31
C PHE A 274 1.95 31.09 19.64
N TRP A 275 3.11 30.70 20.19
CA TRP A 275 3.93 29.62 19.65
C TRP A 275 3.25 28.27 19.70
N TYR A 276 2.56 27.97 20.81
CA TYR A 276 1.74 26.76 20.92
C TYR A 276 0.63 26.72 19.85
N ARG A 277 -0.12 27.81 19.68
CA ARG A 277 -1.20 27.88 18.68
C ARG A 277 -0.67 27.73 17.26
N ALA A 278 0.40 28.45 16.94
CA ALA A 278 1.05 28.35 15.63
C ALA A 278 1.52 26.93 15.35
N SER A 279 2.14 26.25 16.33
CA SER A 279 2.60 24.87 16.14
C SER A 279 1.42 23.89 16.03
N LEU A 280 0.34 24.07 16.80
CA LEU A 280 -0.85 23.22 16.76
C LEU A 280 -1.55 23.29 15.39
N PHE A 281 -1.80 24.50 14.88
CA PHE A 281 -2.42 24.65 13.56
C PHE A 281 -1.52 24.11 12.46
N PHE A 282 -0.21 24.34 12.54
CA PHE A 282 0.74 23.76 11.60
C PHE A 282 0.76 22.22 11.66
N THR A 283 0.73 21.64 12.86
CA THR A 283 0.63 20.17 13.05
C THR A 283 -0.64 19.64 12.39
N THR A 284 -1.77 20.31 12.61
CA THR A 284 -3.07 19.89 12.08
C THR A 284 -3.11 19.96 10.56
N SER A 285 -2.50 20.98 9.95
CA SER A 285 -2.35 21.05 8.50
C SER A 285 -1.51 19.91 7.94
N LEU A 286 -0.41 19.54 8.61
CA LEU A 286 0.41 18.38 8.19
C LEU A 286 -0.33 17.06 8.34
N VAL A 287 -1.16 16.90 9.39
CA VAL A 287 -2.06 15.73 9.53
C VAL A 287 -2.98 15.62 8.33
N GLY A 288 -3.58 16.73 7.86
CA GLY A 288 -4.41 16.74 6.67
C GLY A 288 -3.65 16.31 5.41
N ALA A 289 -2.44 16.84 5.20
CA ALA A 289 -1.58 16.43 4.11
C ALA A 289 -1.18 14.93 4.21
N ALA A 290 -0.93 14.41 5.41
CA ALA A 290 -0.60 13.00 5.62
C ALA A 290 -1.79 12.09 5.31
N GLY A 291 -3.00 12.53 5.66
CA GLY A 291 -4.23 11.88 5.25
C GLY A 291 -4.38 11.83 3.72
N PHE A 292 -4.12 12.95 3.02
CA PHE A 292 -4.15 13.00 1.55
C PHE A 292 -3.19 11.99 0.92
N PHE A 293 -1.92 12.01 1.32
CA PHE A 293 -0.94 11.07 0.76
C PHE A 293 -1.21 9.62 1.18
N GLY A 294 -1.79 9.39 2.36
CA GLY A 294 -2.24 8.06 2.77
C GLY A 294 -3.38 7.54 1.89
N GLY A 295 -4.33 8.41 1.52
CA GLY A 295 -5.36 8.10 0.52
C GLY A 295 -4.76 7.86 -0.86
N ALA A 296 -3.77 8.66 -1.27
CA ALA A 296 -3.09 8.51 -2.54
C ALA A 296 -2.33 7.17 -2.68
N LEU A 297 -1.86 6.57 -1.59
CA LEU A 297 -1.27 5.23 -1.62
C LEU A 297 -2.29 4.12 -1.91
N VAL A 298 -3.55 4.34 -1.55
CA VAL A 298 -4.63 3.35 -1.72
C VAL A 298 -5.35 3.57 -3.05
N TYR A 299 -5.66 4.81 -3.38
CA TYR A 299 -6.54 5.19 -4.50
C TYR A 299 -5.78 5.90 -5.65
N GLY A 300 -4.49 6.19 -5.46
CA GLY A 300 -3.64 6.92 -6.42
C GLY A 300 -3.71 8.44 -6.27
N ILE A 301 -2.78 9.17 -6.90
CA ILE A 301 -2.62 10.62 -6.64
C ILE A 301 -3.84 11.48 -7.05
N ASN A 302 -4.57 11.05 -8.06
CA ASN A 302 -5.75 11.75 -8.60
C ASN A 302 -7.08 11.26 -7.99
N HIS A 303 -7.07 10.71 -6.78
CA HIS A 303 -8.26 10.11 -6.14
C HIS A 303 -9.42 11.08 -5.84
N TYR A 304 -9.27 12.38 -6.10
CA TYR A 304 -10.35 13.37 -6.04
C TYR A 304 -10.80 13.89 -7.41
N ALA A 305 -10.19 13.41 -8.50
CA ALA A 305 -10.68 13.71 -9.84
C ALA A 305 -11.99 12.92 -10.05
N TRP A 306 -13.08 13.65 -10.26
CA TRP A 306 -14.41 13.12 -10.57
C TRP A 306 -14.73 13.22 -12.06
#